data_AF-A0A7X4CY29-F1
#
_entry.id   AF-A0A7X4CY29-F1
#
_cell.length_a   1.000
_cell.length_b   1.000
_cell.length_c   1.000
_cell.angle_alpha   90.00
_cell.angle_beta   90.00
_cell.angle_gamma   90.00
#
_symmetry.space_group_name_H-M   'P 1'
#
loop_
_entity.id
_entity.type
_entity.pdbx_description
1 polymer ?
#
loop_
_entity_poly.entity_id
_entity_poly.type
_entity_poly.pdbx_seq_one_letter_code
_entity_poly.pdbx_strand_id
1 'polypeptide(L)'
;MTVKTALSFTDRHDRIPSEKFRDRQFAARSAAVANAIKRTMQDEQEREVALSALTGEVRARPRTARSEYVDPAVALSAVRAAVEASRGK
;
A
#
# COMPACT_ATOMS: atom_id res chain seq x y z
N MET A 1 -2.47 7.80 25.91
CA MET A 1 -1.31 7.41 26.75
C MET A 1 -0.13 7.10 25.85
N THR A 2 1.08 7.48 26.22
CA THR A 2 2.32 7.07 25.52
C THR A 2 3.09 6.09 26.39
N VAL A 3 3.62 5.03 25.79
CA VAL A 3 4.48 4.04 26.47
C VAL A 3 5.93 4.35 26.11
N LYS A 4 6.80 4.47 27.11
CA LYS A 4 8.23 4.66 26.89
C LYS A 4 8.88 3.29 26.69
N THR A 5 9.58 3.15 25.58
CA THR A 5 10.29 1.92 25.21
C THR A 5 11.70 2.29 24.76
N ALA A 6 12.70 1.59 25.28
CA ALA A 6 14.07 1.69 24.79
C ALA A 6 14.23 0.82 23.55
N LEU A 7 14.79 1.38 22.48
CA LEU A 7 15.07 0.70 21.22
C LEU A 7 16.51 0.99 20.84
N SER A 8 17.24 -0.04 20.38
CA SER A 8 18.59 0.11 19.85
C SER A 8 18.54 0.25 18.35
N PHE A 9 19.19 1.29 17.82
CA PHE A 9 19.37 1.50 16.39
C PHE A 9 20.81 1.18 16.01
N THR A 10 21.01 0.72 14.76
CA THR A 10 22.35 0.79 14.18
C THR A 10 22.69 2.24 13.85
N ASP A 11 23.97 2.57 13.72
CA ASP A 11 24.42 3.94 13.42
C ASP A 11 23.75 4.52 12.17
N ARG A 12 23.51 3.67 11.15
CA ARG A 12 22.79 4.04 9.93
C ARG A 12 21.34 4.45 10.21
N HIS A 13 20.65 3.77 11.12
CA HIS A 13 19.24 4.01 11.42
C HIS A 13 19.04 5.14 12.44
N ASP A 14 20.02 5.48 13.28
CA ASP A 14 19.95 6.66 14.16
C ASP A 14 20.18 7.98 13.38
N ARG A 15 20.92 7.92 12.26
CA ARG A 15 21.20 9.09 11.42
C ARG A 15 19.93 9.73 10.86
N ILE A 16 18.98 8.92 10.39
CA ILE A 16 17.79 9.41 9.69
C ILE A 16 16.84 10.20 10.62
N PRO A 17 16.44 9.71 11.81
CA PRO A 17 15.66 10.49 12.77
C PRO A 17 16.41 11.74 13.25
N SER A 18 17.73 11.66 13.36
CA SER A 18 18.59 12.78 13.76
C SER A 18 18.61 13.90 12.74
N GLU A 19 18.74 13.57 11.45
CA GLU A 19 18.67 14.53 10.35
C GLU A 19 17.28 15.17 10.27
N LYS A 20 16.21 14.39 10.33
CA LYS A 20 14.84 14.93 10.28
C LYS A 20 14.47 15.82 11.48
N PHE A 21 15.09 15.57 12.64
CA PHE A 21 14.98 16.47 13.79
C PHE A 21 15.76 17.77 13.56
N ARG A 22 16.99 17.71 13.02
CA ARG A 22 17.79 18.90 12.67
C ARG A 22 17.07 19.77 11.64
N ASP A 23 16.39 19.15 10.67
CA ASP A 23 15.58 19.84 9.65
C ASP A 23 14.25 20.39 10.20
N ARG A 24 14.00 20.27 11.51
CA ARG A 24 12.76 20.67 12.21
C ARG A 24 11.48 20.03 11.67
N GLN A 25 11.58 18.93 10.92
CA GLN A 25 10.40 18.17 10.48
C GLN A 25 9.66 17.49 11.64
N PHE A 26 10.38 17.21 12.75
CA PHE A 26 9.78 16.65 13.97
C PHE A 26 10.26 17.40 15.21
N ALA A 27 9.37 17.53 16.20
CA ALA A 27 9.66 18.14 17.49
C ALA A 27 10.59 17.31 18.39
N ALA A 28 10.75 16.00 18.12
CA ALA A 28 11.65 15.10 18.83
C ALA A 28 11.98 13.87 17.98
N ARG A 29 13.12 13.21 18.25
CA ARG A 29 13.47 11.93 17.59
C ARG A 29 12.40 10.85 17.79
N SER A 30 11.81 10.76 18.98
CA SER A 30 10.72 9.81 19.28
C SER A 30 9.47 10.06 18.43
N ALA A 31 9.19 11.31 18.04
CA ALA A 31 8.08 11.63 17.14
C ALA A 31 8.35 11.14 15.71
N ALA A 32 9.59 11.24 15.23
CA ALA A 32 10.00 10.69 13.94
C ALA A 32 9.85 9.15 13.90
N VAL A 33 10.29 8.47 14.98
CA VAL A 33 10.14 7.02 15.13
C VAL A 33 8.68 6.61 15.21
N ALA A 34 7.87 7.30 16.02
CA ALA A 34 6.44 7.03 16.13
C ALA A 34 5.70 7.19 14.79
N ASN A 35 6.09 8.20 13.99
CA ASN A 35 5.52 8.38 12.65
C ASN A 35 5.91 7.25 11.69
N ALA A 36 7.17 6.82 11.72
CA ALA A 36 7.62 5.67 10.92
C ALA A 36 6.84 4.40 11.28
N ILE A 37 6.66 4.11 12.58
CA ILE A 37 5.87 2.95 13.04
C ILE A 37 4.42 3.05 12.56
N LYS A 38 3.77 4.22 12.71
CA LYS A 38 2.40 4.44 12.21
C LYS A 38 2.27 4.13 10.73
N ARG A 39 3.24 4.60 9.93
CA ARG A 39 3.24 4.33 8.50
C ARG A 39 3.40 2.85 8.20
N THR A 40 4.32 2.15 8.86
CA THR A 40 4.45 0.69 8.70
C THR A 40 3.18 -0.05 9.10
N MET A 41 2.51 0.36 10.17
CA MET A 41 1.22 -0.24 10.57
C MET A 41 0.14 -0.01 9.51
N GLN A 42 0.07 1.19 8.94
CA GLN A 42 -0.87 1.51 7.88
C GLN A 42 -0.58 0.69 6.61
N ASP A 43 0.68 0.65 6.18
CA ASP A 43 1.11 -0.13 5.02
C ASP A 43 0.78 -1.63 5.21
N GLU A 44 0.97 -2.16 6.43
CA GLU A 44 0.63 -3.54 6.76
C GLU A 44 -0.89 -3.79 6.72
N GLN A 45 -1.69 -2.85 7.23
CA GLN A 45 -3.15 -2.96 7.17
C GLN A 45 -3.66 -2.91 5.72
N GLU A 46 -3.10 -2.02 4.89
CA GLU A 46 -3.40 -1.95 3.46
C GLU A 46 -3.02 -3.27 2.75
N ARG A 47 -1.86 -3.83 3.11
CA ARG A 47 -1.39 -5.13 2.61
C ARG A 47 -2.34 -6.27 2.98
N GLU A 48 -2.81 -6.32 4.23
CA GLU A 48 -3.77 -7.34 4.68
C GLU A 48 -5.09 -7.26 3.92
N VAL A 49 -5.62 -6.06 3.70
CA VAL A 49 -6.86 -5.85 2.92
C VAL A 49 -6.69 -6.35 1.49
N ALA A 50 -5.59 -5.97 0.82
CA ALA A 50 -5.32 -6.41 -0.54
C ALA A 50 -5.14 -7.93 -0.65
N LEU A 51 -4.42 -8.54 0.28
CA LEU A 51 -4.22 -10.00 0.31
C LEU A 51 -5.50 -10.76 0.63
N SER A 52 -6.35 -10.23 1.50
CA SER A 52 -7.65 -10.81 1.81
C SER A 52 -8.56 -10.81 0.58
N ALA A 53 -8.64 -9.67 -0.13
CA ALA A 53 -9.38 -9.57 -1.38
C ALA A 53 -8.87 -10.55 -2.45
N LEU A 54 -7.54 -10.61 -2.65
CA LEU A 54 -6.93 -11.55 -3.59
C LEU A 54 -7.22 -13.01 -3.21
N THR A 55 -7.15 -13.34 -1.93
CA THR A 55 -7.47 -14.69 -1.44
C THR A 55 -8.94 -15.04 -1.70
N GLY A 56 -9.85 -14.07 -1.52
CA GLY A 56 -11.26 -14.21 -1.88
C GLY A 56 -11.44 -14.55 -3.36
N GLU A 57 -10.81 -13.78 -4.25
CA GLU A 57 -10.86 -14.01 -5.70
C GLU A 57 -10.30 -15.37 -6.11
N VAL A 58 -9.14 -15.76 -5.56
CA VAL A 58 -8.52 -17.06 -5.85
C VAL A 58 -9.44 -18.21 -5.43
N ARG A 59 -10.14 -18.08 -4.29
CA ARG A 59 -11.12 -19.09 -3.84
C ARG A 59 -12.43 -19.07 -4.62
N ALA A 60 -12.81 -17.93 -5.20
CA ALA A 60 -14.01 -17.80 -6.03
C ALA A 60 -13.83 -18.47 -7.41
N ARG A 61 -12.67 -18.28 -8.05
CA ARG A 61 -12.37 -18.82 -9.39
C ARG A 61 -12.72 -20.28 -9.63
N PRO A 62 -12.33 -21.26 -8.78
CA PRO A 62 -12.69 -22.66 -9.01
C PRO A 62 -14.18 -22.95 -8.82
N ARG A 63 -14.94 -22.04 -8.20
CA ARG A 63 -16.40 -22.14 -8.02
C ARG A 63 -17.20 -21.47 -9.13
N THR A 64 -16.58 -20.60 -9.91
CA THR A 64 -17.21 -19.91 -11.04
C THR A 64 -17.38 -20.88 -12.21
N ALA A 65 -18.60 -21.05 -12.70
CA ALA A 65 -18.85 -21.92 -13.85
C ALA A 65 -18.22 -21.33 -15.12
N ARG A 66 -17.79 -22.20 -16.06
CA ARG A 66 -17.12 -21.73 -17.28
C ARG A 66 -18.00 -20.78 -18.11
N SER A 67 -19.31 -20.98 -18.08
CA SER A 67 -20.31 -20.15 -18.74
C SER A 67 -20.42 -18.72 -18.20
N GLU A 68 -19.92 -18.45 -16.99
CA GLU A 68 -19.93 -17.12 -16.38
C GLU A 68 -18.72 -16.26 -16.82
N TYR A 69 -17.72 -16.86 -17.47
CA TYR A 69 -16.59 -16.10 -18.00
C TYR A 69 -16.99 -15.37 -19.29
N VAL A 70 -16.66 -14.08 -19.36
CA VAL A 70 -16.86 -13.25 -20.56
C VAL A 70 -15.60 -13.18 -21.41
N ASP A 71 -15.77 -13.03 -22.72
CA ASP A 71 -14.66 -12.77 -23.64
C ASP A 71 -14.07 -11.37 -23.36
N PRO A 72 -12.76 -11.26 -23.05
CA PRO A 72 -12.13 -9.97 -22.76
C PRO A 72 -12.19 -8.99 -23.94
N ALA A 73 -12.21 -9.46 -25.18
CA ALA A 73 -12.33 -8.60 -26.36
C ALA A 73 -13.70 -7.90 -26.39
N VAL A 74 -14.77 -8.62 -26.02
CA VAL A 74 -16.12 -8.06 -25.93
C VAL A 74 -16.23 -7.15 -24.70
N ALA A 75 -15.80 -7.63 -23.53
CA ALA A 75 -15.94 -6.92 -22.26
C ALA A 75 -15.18 -5.59 -22.23
N LEU A 76 -14.01 -5.52 -22.89
CA LEU A 76 -13.17 -4.31 -22.91
C LEU A 76 -13.37 -3.46 -24.17
N SER A 77 -14.28 -3.83 -25.07
CA SER A 77 -14.47 -3.15 -26.37
C SER A 77 -14.71 -1.64 -26.23
N ALA A 78 -15.62 -1.25 -25.34
CA ALA A 78 -15.95 0.16 -25.08
C ALA A 78 -14.76 0.95 -24.49
N VAL A 79 -14.01 0.33 -23.57
CA VAL A 79 -12.82 0.94 -22.96
C VAL A 79 -11.72 1.14 -24.00
N ARG A 80 -11.50 0.14 -24.88
CA ARG A 80 -10.52 0.23 -25.97
C ARG A 80 -10.87 1.36 -26.94
N ALA A 81 -12.13 1.43 -27.37
CA ALA A 81 -12.59 2.50 -28.26
C ALA A 81 -12.39 3.90 -27.64
N ALA A 82 -12.67 4.04 -26.34
CA ALA A 82 -12.44 5.29 -25.62
C ALA A 82 -10.95 5.67 -25.55
N VAL A 83 -10.07 4.70 -25.28
CA VAL A 83 -8.61 4.92 -25.24
C VAL A 83 -8.09 5.29 -26.63
N GLU A 84 -8.52 4.62 -27.70
CA GLU A 84 -8.10 4.94 -29.07
C GLU A 84 -8.56 6.34 -29.49
N ALA A 85 -9.81 6.71 -29.17
CA ALA A 85 -10.32 8.06 -29.42
C ALA A 85 -9.51 9.14 -28.68
N SER A 86 -8.99 8.83 -27.49
CA SER A 86 -8.16 9.77 -26.72
C SER A 86 -6.73 9.93 -27.26
N ARG A 87 -6.24 8.95 -28.02
CA ARG A 87 -4.89 8.96 -28.64
C ARG A 87 -4.85 9.60 -30.02
N GLY A 88 -6.01 9.75 -30.67
CA GLY A 88 -6.16 10.43 -31.96
C GLY A 88 -6.34 11.95 -31.86
N LYS A 89 -6.24 12.51 -30.66
CA LYS A 89 -6.20 13.95 -30.36
C LYS A 89 -4.81 14.35 -29.89
#